data_AF-A0A395RJC3-F1
#
_entry.id   AF-A0A395RJC3-F1
#
_cell.length_a   1.000
_cell.length_b   1.000
_cell.length_c   1.000
_cell.angle_alpha   90.00
_cell.angle_beta   90.00
_cell.angle_gamma   90.00
#
_symmetry.space_group_name_H-M   'P 1'
#
loop_
_entity.id
_entity.type
_entity.pdbx_description
1 polymer ?
#
loop_
_entity_poly.entity_id
_entity_poly.type
_entity_poly.pdbx_seq_one_letter_code
_entity_poly.pdbx_strand_id
1 'polypeptide(L)'
;MLARLRLSVDQALDTYKSFGNAVFGKPRWFHERSILWYPRAKFSCRKTRAAFQDAIIKALERDHNRGCRDNQDCLPNEAEKEPLKYREDRTRTIAISWVIYKRGGVRKEFVWRSYDHELSLKSSDSNDWIPSNAGPAHTITIWEVARATTAAPLYFESIKITGRKFLDGGMGANNPSLITIREVNRLHGTPALFVSIGTGLKDRNREPGTPSRSIRDLRRAATTDDVRRKQGLKKYLEIFGEYKKFIVDCEGNNGTNGWRSECRNVGMTEHMYRLNVEGDLHTIPLDDWRPSNTGEDTLRFIKQQTEAYLNEKRVVEYIDKIARRAVDIRRQRAATEQWERFAVDVTYRCSKCTNKKYDTRAKLREHWQKGSEHSGENLSDGKELEMALNAARTIL
;
A
#
# COMPACT_ATOMS: atom_id res chain seq x y z
N MET A 1 -3.50 -1.17 4.07
CA MET A 1 -4.66 -0.78 4.90
C MET A 1 -5.93 -0.65 4.06
N LEU A 2 -6.10 0.41 3.26
CA LEU A 2 -7.38 0.66 2.56
C LEU A 2 -7.77 -0.41 1.52
N ALA A 3 -6.83 -0.84 0.67
CA ALA A 3 -7.14 -1.80 -0.40
C ALA A 3 -7.07 -3.25 0.09
N ARG A 4 -5.86 -3.75 0.39
CA ARG A 4 -5.63 -5.15 0.77
C ARG A 4 -6.36 -5.60 2.03
N LEU A 5 -6.40 -4.74 3.06
CA LEU A 5 -7.08 -5.01 4.33
C LEU A 5 -8.51 -4.44 4.38
N ARG A 6 -8.97 -3.77 3.31
CA ARG A 6 -10.32 -3.18 3.19
C ARG A 6 -10.75 -2.29 4.35
N LEU A 7 -9.81 -1.69 5.08
CA LEU A 7 -10.14 -0.75 6.16
C LEU A 7 -10.82 0.50 5.57
N SER A 8 -11.83 1.03 6.26
CA SER A 8 -12.31 2.38 5.96
C SER A 8 -11.20 3.42 6.21
N VAL A 9 -11.40 4.65 5.74
CA VAL A 9 -10.45 5.74 6.01
C VAL A 9 -10.29 5.95 7.52
N ASP A 10 -11.40 6.00 8.26
CA ASP A 10 -11.39 6.16 9.72
C ASP A 10 -10.68 5.00 10.41
N GLN A 11 -10.97 3.76 10.02
CA GLN A 11 -10.30 2.58 10.56
C GLN A 11 -8.79 2.59 10.28
N ALA A 12 -8.37 3.06 9.11
CA ALA A 12 -6.95 3.20 8.78
C ALA A 12 -6.28 4.29 9.63
N LEU A 13 -6.95 5.41 9.89
CA LEU A 13 -6.48 6.47 10.78
C LEU A 13 -6.37 5.98 12.23
N ASP A 14 -7.38 5.27 12.73
CA ASP A 14 -7.38 4.68 14.07
C ASP A 14 -6.30 3.61 14.22
N THR A 15 -6.09 2.81 13.17
CA THR A 15 -5.01 1.82 13.12
C THR A 15 -3.65 2.51 13.16
N TYR A 16 -3.47 3.61 12.41
CA TYR A 16 -2.23 4.39 12.45
C TYR A 16 -1.98 5.01 13.82
N LYS A 17 -3.02 5.58 14.47
CA LYS A 17 -2.95 6.10 15.84
C LYS A 17 -2.59 5.01 16.85
N SER A 18 -3.21 3.84 16.74
CA SER A 18 -2.92 2.67 17.58
C SER A 18 -1.48 2.21 17.40
N PHE A 19 -1.00 2.14 16.16
CA PHE A 19 0.38 1.81 15.84
C PHE A 19 1.35 2.83 16.45
N GLY A 20 1.10 4.13 16.28
CA GLY A 20 1.94 5.19 16.82
C GLY A 20 2.04 5.11 18.34
N ASN A 21 0.93 4.93 19.05
CA ASN A 21 0.91 4.77 20.51
C ASN A 21 1.65 3.50 20.98
N ALA A 22 1.55 2.40 20.23
CA ALA A 22 2.21 1.14 20.58
C ALA A 22 3.72 1.15 20.27
N VAL A 23 4.14 1.87 19.22
CA VAL A 23 5.48 1.83 18.64
C VAL A 23 6.22 3.15 18.86
N PHE A 24 5.81 4.22 18.18
CA PHE A 24 6.50 5.52 18.22
C PHE A 24 6.47 6.17 19.61
N GLY A 25 5.37 6.01 20.33
CA GLY A 25 5.21 6.44 21.71
C GLY A 25 6.04 5.70 22.75
N LYS A 26 6.67 4.58 22.36
CA LYS A 26 7.42 3.71 23.27
C LYS A 26 8.83 3.40 22.73
N PRO A 27 9.66 4.43 22.47
CA PRO A 27 11.05 4.21 22.03
C PRO A 27 11.84 3.46 23.12
N ARG A 28 12.83 2.67 22.71
CA ARG A 28 13.72 1.97 23.64
C ARG A 28 14.63 2.98 24.33
N TRP A 29 14.64 2.93 25.66
CA TRP A 29 15.56 3.73 26.47
C TRP A 29 17.01 3.34 26.16
N PHE A 30 17.91 4.32 26.07
CA PHE A 30 19.32 4.16 25.72
C PHE A 30 19.60 3.32 24.45
N HIS A 31 18.73 3.35 23.44
CA HIS A 31 19.00 2.65 22.17
C HIS A 31 20.31 3.13 21.49
N GLU A 32 20.72 4.38 21.75
CA GLU A 32 21.99 4.98 21.31
C GLU A 32 23.14 4.81 22.32
N ARG A 33 22.85 4.49 23.58
CA ARG A 33 23.83 4.40 24.70
C ARG A 33 23.74 3.07 25.45
N SER A 34 23.62 1.95 24.74
CA SER A 34 23.69 0.62 25.34
C SER A 34 25.02 0.45 26.08
N ILE A 35 24.98 -0.04 27.33
CA ILE A 35 26.12 -0.22 28.26
C ILE A 35 27.29 -1.02 27.63
N LEU A 36 27.05 -1.76 26.54
CA LEU A 36 28.04 -2.53 25.78
C LEU A 36 28.33 -2.02 24.35
N TRP A 37 28.06 -0.75 24.01
CA TRP A 37 28.40 -0.15 22.69
C TRP A 37 27.75 -0.81 21.45
N TYR A 38 26.78 -1.72 21.63
CA TYR A 38 26.03 -2.29 20.50
C TYR A 38 24.83 -1.40 20.15
N PRO A 39 24.80 -0.78 18.95
CA PRO A 39 23.67 0.03 18.52
C PRO A 39 22.43 -0.85 18.38
N ARG A 40 21.34 -0.44 19.04
CA ARG A 40 20.05 -1.12 18.99
C ARG A 40 19.05 -0.23 18.26
N ALA A 41 18.14 -0.82 17.49
CA ALA A 41 17.08 -0.04 16.86
C ALA A 41 16.23 0.70 17.90
N LYS A 42 15.80 1.93 17.55
CA LYS A 42 14.97 2.80 18.40
C LYS A 42 13.68 2.13 18.83
N PHE A 43 13.03 1.38 17.92
CA PHE A 43 11.75 0.73 18.18
C PHE A 43 11.85 -0.79 18.28
N SER A 44 10.96 -1.37 19.08
CA SER A 44 10.98 -2.81 19.35
C SER A 44 10.30 -3.62 18.26
N CYS A 45 11.05 -4.53 17.62
CA CYS A 45 10.52 -5.49 16.64
C CYS A 45 9.30 -6.27 17.12
N ARG A 46 9.26 -6.62 18.41
CA ARG A 46 8.11 -7.33 19.00
C ARG A 46 6.86 -6.46 19.00
N LYS A 47 6.98 -5.18 19.39
CA LYS A 47 5.86 -4.23 19.40
C LYS A 47 5.41 -3.88 17.97
N THR A 48 6.37 -3.68 17.06
CA THR A 48 6.07 -3.45 15.64
C THR A 48 5.36 -4.64 15.00
N ARG A 49 5.81 -5.88 15.26
CA ARG A 49 5.12 -7.09 14.81
C ARG A 49 3.69 -7.15 15.35
N ALA A 50 3.53 -6.99 16.66
CA ALA A 50 2.22 -7.04 17.30
C ALA A 50 1.26 -5.97 16.72
N ALA A 51 1.75 -4.75 16.48
CA ALA A 51 0.93 -3.69 15.90
C ALA A 51 0.51 -3.98 14.44
N PHE A 52 1.37 -4.61 13.63
CA PHE A 52 0.97 -5.06 12.29
C PHE A 52 -0.03 -6.22 12.34
N GLN A 53 0.14 -7.16 13.27
CA GLN A 53 -0.80 -8.26 13.47
C GLN A 53 -2.17 -7.75 13.93
N ASP A 54 -2.22 -6.78 14.85
CA ASP A 54 -3.47 -6.11 15.28
C ASP A 54 -4.24 -5.50 14.10
N ALA A 55 -3.53 -4.82 13.18
CA ALA A 55 -4.15 -4.28 11.96
C ALA A 55 -4.73 -5.38 11.05
N ILE A 56 -4.10 -6.55 11.00
CA ILE A 56 -4.58 -7.70 10.22
C ILE A 56 -5.77 -8.36 10.93
N ILE A 57 -5.73 -8.53 12.25
CA ILE A 57 -6.83 -9.06 13.06
C ILE A 57 -8.09 -8.23 12.83
N LYS A 58 -8.01 -6.90 12.95
CA LYS A 58 -9.14 -5.99 12.68
C LYS A 58 -9.73 -6.16 11.28
N ALA A 59 -8.89 -6.47 10.29
CA ALA A 59 -9.35 -6.74 8.94
C ALA A 59 -10.04 -8.11 8.81
N LEU A 60 -9.49 -9.15 9.44
CA LEU A 60 -10.03 -10.51 9.44
C LEU A 60 -11.34 -10.62 10.23
N GLU A 61 -11.48 -9.93 11.36
CA GLU A 61 -12.72 -9.85 12.14
C GLU A 61 -13.90 -9.40 11.27
N ARG A 62 -13.67 -8.42 10.40
CA ARG A 62 -14.68 -7.92 9.47
C ARG A 62 -15.05 -8.96 8.41
N ASP A 63 -14.07 -9.70 7.89
CA ASP A 63 -14.34 -10.77 6.92
C ASP A 63 -15.17 -11.90 7.55
N HIS A 64 -14.85 -12.29 8.80
CA HIS A 64 -15.54 -13.35 9.55
C HIS A 64 -16.98 -12.98 9.92
N ASN A 65 -17.20 -11.73 10.34
CA ASN A 65 -18.53 -11.21 10.65
C ASN A 65 -19.51 -11.22 9.46
N ARG A 66 -19.03 -11.50 8.23
CA ARG A 66 -19.88 -11.70 7.04
C ARG A 66 -20.22 -13.17 6.75
N GLY A 67 -19.66 -14.13 7.50
CA GLY A 67 -19.69 -15.55 7.11
C GLY A 67 -19.94 -16.59 8.21
N CYS A 68 -19.34 -16.49 9.40
CA CYS A 68 -19.48 -17.48 10.50
C CYS A 68 -19.04 -16.86 11.83
N ARG A 69 -19.83 -17.04 12.90
CA ARG A 69 -19.58 -16.47 14.25
C ARG A 69 -18.71 -17.33 15.18
N ASP A 70 -18.26 -18.51 14.75
CA ASP A 70 -17.79 -19.54 15.69
C ASP A 70 -16.31 -19.53 16.08
N ASN A 71 -15.44 -18.66 15.55
CA ASN A 71 -13.98 -18.82 15.75
C ASN A 71 -13.19 -17.52 16.02
N GLN A 72 -13.70 -16.65 16.90
CA GLN A 72 -12.97 -15.42 17.27
C GLN A 72 -11.62 -15.71 17.97
N ASP A 73 -11.48 -16.86 18.64
CA ASP A 73 -10.24 -17.31 19.29
C ASP A 73 -9.11 -17.68 18.31
N CYS A 74 -9.43 -17.90 17.02
CA CYS A 74 -8.46 -18.32 16.00
C CYS A 74 -7.80 -17.14 15.27
N LEU A 75 -8.36 -15.93 15.38
CA LEU A 75 -7.92 -14.74 14.64
C LEU A 75 -6.43 -14.37 14.82
N PRO A 76 -5.84 -14.46 16.03
CA PRO A 76 -4.40 -14.20 16.18
C PRO A 76 -3.55 -15.15 15.33
N ASN A 77 -3.89 -16.44 15.32
CA ASN A 77 -3.18 -17.47 14.55
C ASN A 77 -3.36 -17.26 13.04
N GLU A 78 -4.53 -16.83 12.60
CA GLU A 78 -4.80 -16.50 11.20
C GLU A 78 -4.02 -15.26 10.75
N ALA A 79 -4.01 -14.20 11.57
CA ALA A 79 -3.25 -12.99 11.28
C ALA A 79 -1.73 -13.25 11.19
N GLU A 80 -1.21 -14.22 11.94
CA GLU A 80 0.19 -14.65 11.81
C GLU A 80 0.50 -15.30 10.46
N LYS A 81 -0.50 -15.92 9.83
CA LYS A 81 -0.37 -16.76 8.62
C LYS A 81 -0.95 -16.12 7.36
N GLU A 82 -1.67 -14.99 7.47
CA GLU A 82 -2.32 -14.34 6.34
C GLU A 82 -1.29 -13.96 5.25
N PRO A 83 -1.36 -14.60 4.07
CA PRO A 83 -0.35 -14.44 3.04
C PRO A 83 -0.55 -13.14 2.25
N LEU A 84 0.54 -12.59 1.71
CA LEU A 84 0.47 -11.48 0.75
C LEU A 84 -0.22 -11.90 -0.55
N LYS A 85 -0.09 -13.18 -0.95
CA LYS A 85 -0.64 -13.74 -2.18
C LYS A 85 -2.10 -13.33 -2.40
N TYR A 86 -2.38 -12.92 -3.63
CA TYR A 86 -3.64 -12.37 -4.07
C TYR A 86 -4.79 -13.35 -3.82
N ARG A 87 -5.91 -12.79 -3.41
CA ARG A 87 -7.21 -13.46 -3.31
C ARG A 87 -8.12 -12.77 -4.32
N GLU A 88 -8.97 -13.51 -5.02
CA GLU A 88 -9.78 -12.98 -6.14
C GLU A 88 -10.64 -11.77 -5.77
N ASP A 89 -11.03 -11.67 -4.50
CA ASP A 89 -11.81 -10.57 -3.96
C ASP A 89 -10.97 -9.35 -3.57
N ARG A 90 -9.65 -9.45 -3.46
CA ARG A 90 -8.80 -8.35 -2.97
C ARG A 90 -8.15 -7.57 -4.10
N THR A 91 -7.52 -6.44 -3.78
CA THR A 91 -6.73 -5.67 -4.77
C THR A 91 -5.34 -6.28 -4.92
N ARG A 92 -4.84 -6.32 -6.15
CA ARG A 92 -3.43 -6.61 -6.44
C ARG A 92 -2.53 -5.59 -5.74
N THR A 93 -1.53 -6.06 -5.03
CA THR A 93 -0.69 -5.24 -4.15
C THR A 93 0.78 -5.47 -4.46
N ILE A 94 1.53 -4.38 -4.52
CA ILE A 94 2.98 -4.41 -4.47
C ILE A 94 3.50 -3.68 -3.23
N ALA A 95 4.61 -4.15 -2.70
CA ALA A 95 5.39 -3.45 -1.67
C ALA A 95 6.87 -3.55 -2.01
N ILE A 96 7.67 -2.57 -1.58
CA ILE A 96 9.09 -2.50 -1.96
C ILE A 96 9.96 -2.60 -0.72
N SER A 97 11.04 -3.37 -0.82
CA SER A 97 12.08 -3.44 0.20
C SER A 97 13.45 -3.44 -0.46
N TRP A 98 14.49 -3.14 0.32
CA TRP A 98 15.86 -3.36 -0.08
C TRP A 98 16.36 -4.69 0.44
N VAL A 99 16.99 -5.50 -0.41
CA VAL A 99 17.55 -6.80 -0.02
C VAL A 99 19.08 -6.73 0.08
N ILE A 100 19.62 -7.32 1.15
CA ILE A 100 21.06 -7.52 1.37
C ILE A 100 21.37 -9.02 1.29
N TYR A 101 22.29 -9.40 0.41
CA TYR A 101 22.76 -10.78 0.24
C TYR A 101 23.94 -11.10 1.17
N LYS A 102 23.97 -12.33 1.71
CA LYS A 102 24.92 -12.77 2.77
C LYS A 102 26.40 -12.63 2.40
N ARG A 103 26.79 -12.79 1.12
CA ARG A 103 28.19 -12.76 0.65
C ARG A 103 28.61 -11.35 0.19
N GLY A 104 28.35 -10.33 1.01
CA GLY A 104 28.70 -8.93 0.65
C GLY A 104 27.98 -8.40 -0.60
N GLY A 105 26.89 -9.04 -1.01
CA GLY A 105 26.28 -8.82 -2.32
C GLY A 105 25.53 -7.49 -2.45
N VAL A 106 25.49 -7.03 -3.70
CA VAL A 106 24.85 -5.81 -4.20
C VAL A 106 23.46 -5.63 -3.59
N ARG A 107 23.19 -4.43 -3.09
CA ARG A 107 21.86 -4.06 -2.62
C ARG A 107 20.96 -3.87 -3.83
N LYS A 108 19.80 -4.50 -3.83
CA LYS A 108 18.82 -4.37 -4.92
C LYS A 108 17.45 -4.05 -4.37
N GLU A 109 16.66 -3.33 -5.16
CA GLU A 109 15.22 -3.29 -4.95
C GLU A 109 14.66 -4.72 -4.98
N PHE A 110 13.69 -4.97 -4.11
CA PHE A 110 12.93 -6.20 -4.08
C PHE A 110 11.45 -5.83 -4.08
N VAL A 111 10.73 -6.30 -5.10
CA VAL A 111 9.31 -6.03 -5.27
C VAL A 111 8.52 -7.23 -4.77
N TRP A 112 7.87 -7.06 -3.63
CA TRP A 112 6.89 -8.01 -3.10
C TRP A 112 5.61 -7.88 -3.92
N ARG A 113 5.14 -8.99 -4.50
CA ARG A 113 3.93 -9.03 -5.34
C ARG A 113 2.91 -9.96 -4.75
N SER A 114 1.66 -9.53 -4.72
CA SER A 114 0.54 -10.43 -4.43
C SER A 114 0.17 -11.30 -5.64
N TYR A 115 0.61 -11.00 -6.84
CA TYR A 115 0.22 -11.70 -8.07
C TYR A 115 1.44 -12.25 -8.80
N ASP A 116 1.19 -13.17 -9.73
CA ASP A 116 2.22 -13.74 -10.58
C ASP A 116 2.68 -12.69 -11.60
N HIS A 117 3.99 -12.60 -11.79
CA HIS A 117 4.58 -11.81 -12.86
C HIS A 117 5.67 -12.61 -13.53
N GLU A 118 5.34 -13.23 -14.67
CA GLU A 118 6.31 -14.01 -15.43
C GLU A 118 7.23 -13.11 -16.25
N LEU A 119 8.49 -13.53 -16.38
CA LEU A 119 9.41 -12.92 -17.33
C LEU A 119 8.99 -13.36 -18.73
N SER A 120 8.40 -12.44 -19.51
CA SER A 120 8.26 -12.68 -20.94
C SER A 120 9.66 -12.78 -21.56
N LEU A 121 10.04 -13.98 -21.99
CA LEU A 121 11.27 -14.25 -22.76
C LEU A 121 11.17 -13.74 -24.22
N LYS A 122 10.02 -13.16 -24.62
CA LYS A 122 9.69 -12.85 -26.01
C LYS A 122 10.06 -11.42 -26.46
N SER A 123 10.60 -10.56 -25.60
CA SER A 123 11.07 -9.23 -26.00
C SER A 123 12.59 -9.27 -26.21
N SER A 124 13.01 -9.41 -27.47
CA SER A 124 14.42 -9.24 -27.89
C SER A 124 14.87 -7.78 -27.94
N ASP A 125 13.97 -6.84 -27.65
CA ASP A 125 14.30 -5.42 -27.57
C ASP A 125 15.07 -5.13 -26.28
N SER A 126 16.32 -4.72 -26.43
CA SER A 126 17.27 -4.44 -25.35
C SER A 126 16.88 -3.26 -24.43
N ASN A 127 15.80 -2.54 -24.73
CA ASN A 127 15.34 -1.37 -24.01
C ASN A 127 14.15 -1.62 -23.05
N ASP A 128 13.58 -2.81 -23.03
CA ASP A 128 12.43 -3.10 -22.16
C ASP A 128 12.83 -3.21 -20.68
N TRP A 129 12.10 -2.51 -19.80
CA TRP A 129 12.30 -2.62 -18.36
C TRP A 129 12.04 -4.05 -17.88
N ILE A 130 13.04 -4.64 -17.23
CA ILE A 130 12.96 -5.98 -16.66
C ILE A 130 12.51 -5.89 -15.20
N PRO A 131 11.38 -6.52 -14.83
CA PRO A 131 10.90 -6.53 -13.46
C PRO A 131 11.90 -7.20 -12.52
N SER A 132 12.25 -6.49 -11.44
CA SER A 132 13.05 -7.08 -10.37
C SER A 132 12.32 -8.27 -9.75
N ASN A 133 13.05 -9.38 -9.57
CA ASN A 133 12.59 -10.60 -8.90
C ASN A 133 11.20 -11.09 -9.34
N ALA A 134 10.93 -11.04 -10.64
CA ALA A 134 9.74 -11.63 -11.26
C ALA A 134 9.63 -13.14 -10.97
N GLY A 135 8.41 -13.64 -11.03
CA GLY A 135 8.03 -15.01 -10.69
C GLY A 135 6.62 -15.08 -10.09
N PRO A 136 6.29 -16.20 -9.43
CA PRO A 136 5.01 -16.38 -8.76
C PRO A 136 4.75 -15.37 -7.64
N ALA A 137 3.48 -15.19 -7.31
CA ALA A 137 3.00 -14.42 -6.18
C ALA A 137 3.67 -14.85 -4.88
N HIS A 138 4.02 -13.88 -4.03
CA HIS A 138 4.70 -14.16 -2.78
C HIS A 138 3.71 -14.67 -1.73
N THR A 139 4.03 -15.82 -1.13
CA THR A 139 3.27 -16.45 -0.03
C THR A 139 3.73 -15.98 1.35
N ILE A 140 4.71 -15.07 1.41
CA ILE A 140 5.16 -14.44 2.66
C ILE A 140 4.00 -13.68 3.30
N THR A 141 3.95 -13.69 4.62
CA THR A 141 2.84 -13.11 5.38
C THR A 141 2.81 -11.58 5.27
N ILE A 142 1.61 -11.00 5.36
CA ILE A 142 1.44 -9.55 5.24
C ILE A 142 2.27 -8.80 6.29
N TRP A 143 2.32 -9.28 7.53
CA TRP A 143 3.07 -8.61 8.60
C TRP A 143 4.59 -8.67 8.38
N GLU A 144 5.12 -9.75 7.80
CA GLU A 144 6.54 -9.85 7.44
C GLU A 144 6.91 -8.86 6.35
N VAL A 145 6.08 -8.75 5.31
CA VAL A 145 6.26 -7.78 4.22
C VAL A 145 6.15 -6.35 4.74
N ALA A 146 5.18 -6.07 5.62
CA ALA A 146 5.03 -4.78 6.28
C ALA A 146 6.27 -4.43 7.13
N ARG A 147 6.83 -5.40 7.86
CA ARG A 147 8.10 -5.21 8.58
C ARG A 147 9.28 -4.98 7.63
N ALA A 148 9.35 -5.70 6.52
CA ALA A 148 10.42 -5.55 5.54
C ALA A 148 10.42 -4.16 4.91
N THR A 149 9.25 -3.68 4.46
CA THR A 149 9.11 -2.38 3.80
C THR A 149 9.27 -1.19 4.74
N THR A 150 9.06 -1.36 6.05
CA THR A 150 9.20 -0.30 7.06
C THR A 150 10.49 -0.39 7.88
N ALA A 151 11.41 -1.31 7.57
CA ALA A 151 12.65 -1.53 8.32
C ALA A 151 13.70 -0.42 8.09
N ALA A 152 13.34 0.81 8.45
CA ALA A 152 14.19 2.00 8.36
C ALA A 152 15.42 1.84 9.25
N PRO A 153 16.65 1.99 8.73
CA PRO A 153 17.85 1.88 9.55
C PRO A 153 17.83 2.83 10.74
N LEU A 154 18.40 2.38 11.85
CA LEU A 154 18.40 3.03 13.17
C LEU A 154 17.03 3.06 13.87
N TYR A 155 15.92 3.20 13.14
CA TYR A 155 14.58 3.17 13.72
C TYR A 155 14.10 1.74 14.00
N PHE A 156 14.24 0.84 13.03
CA PHE A 156 13.73 -0.52 13.08
C PHE A 156 14.81 -1.53 12.71
N GLU A 157 14.81 -2.69 13.39
CA GLU A 157 15.71 -3.77 12.98
C GLU A 157 15.20 -4.40 11.68
N SER A 158 16.12 -4.67 10.77
CA SER A 158 15.90 -5.46 9.56
C SER A 158 15.21 -6.79 9.86
N ILE A 159 14.44 -7.30 8.92
CA ILE A 159 13.86 -8.64 9.00
C ILE A 159 14.63 -9.61 8.10
N LYS A 160 14.72 -10.88 8.50
CA LYS A 160 15.29 -11.94 7.69
C LYS A 160 14.18 -12.86 7.22
N ILE A 161 13.95 -12.90 5.91
CA ILE A 161 12.93 -13.73 5.27
C ILE A 161 13.66 -14.65 4.29
N THR A 162 13.37 -15.96 4.34
CA THR A 162 13.97 -16.97 3.44
C THR A 162 15.49 -16.88 3.28
N GLY A 163 16.19 -16.55 4.38
CA GLY A 163 17.66 -16.46 4.40
C GLY A 163 18.25 -15.12 3.91
N ARG A 164 17.42 -14.18 3.43
CA ARG A 164 17.83 -12.85 2.96
C ARG A 164 17.43 -11.77 3.97
N LYS A 165 18.22 -10.70 4.06
CA LYS A 165 17.99 -9.59 5.00
C LYS A 165 17.33 -8.44 4.26
N PHE A 166 16.22 -7.92 4.79
CA PHE A 166 15.44 -6.85 4.18
C PHE A 166 15.45 -5.57 5.02
N LEU A 167 15.46 -4.44 4.32
CA LEU A 167 15.41 -3.08 4.84
C LEU A 167 14.29 -2.30 4.11
N ASP A 168 14.00 -1.11 4.63
CA ASP A 168 13.01 -0.16 4.12
C ASP A 168 13.01 0.00 2.59
N GLY A 169 11.84 0.14 1.99
CA GLY A 169 11.68 0.47 0.56
C GLY A 169 12.11 1.90 0.22
N GLY A 170 12.04 2.81 1.19
CA GLY A 170 12.46 4.22 1.07
C GLY A 170 13.94 4.41 0.77
N MET A 171 14.77 3.35 0.89
CA MET A 171 16.19 3.39 0.55
C MET A 171 16.48 3.39 -0.96
N GLY A 172 15.46 3.31 -1.82
CA GLY A 172 15.66 3.36 -3.28
C GLY A 172 14.39 3.53 -4.12
N ALA A 173 13.20 3.41 -3.51
CA ALA A 173 11.93 3.73 -4.15
C ALA A 173 10.99 4.39 -3.14
N ASN A 174 11.38 5.57 -2.61
CA ASN A 174 10.51 6.30 -1.69
C ASN A 174 9.22 6.79 -2.35
N ASN A 175 9.20 6.82 -3.69
CA ASN A 175 7.99 6.91 -4.48
C ASN A 175 7.86 5.63 -5.34
N PRO A 176 7.00 4.65 -4.98
CA PRO A 176 6.86 3.39 -5.71
C PRO A 176 6.19 3.57 -7.08
N SER A 177 5.73 4.78 -7.43
CA SER A 177 4.93 5.02 -8.63
C SER A 177 5.64 4.64 -9.93
N LEU A 178 6.95 4.86 -10.05
CA LEU A 178 7.68 4.50 -11.27
C LEU A 178 7.68 2.99 -11.52
N ILE A 179 7.97 2.22 -10.47
CA ILE A 179 7.91 0.76 -10.56
C ILE A 179 6.48 0.32 -10.84
N THR A 180 5.49 0.93 -10.17
CA THR A 180 4.06 0.61 -10.34
C THR A 180 3.59 0.79 -11.78
N ILE A 181 3.89 1.92 -12.43
CA ILE A 181 3.42 2.17 -13.81
C ILE A 181 4.05 1.18 -14.80
N ARG A 182 5.34 0.85 -14.63
CA ARG A 182 6.03 -0.14 -15.47
C ARG A 182 5.44 -1.54 -15.29
N GLU A 183 5.13 -1.89 -14.05
CA GLU A 183 4.47 -3.15 -13.69
C GLU A 183 3.09 -3.29 -14.32
N VAL A 184 2.23 -2.27 -14.15
CA VAL A 184 0.89 -2.25 -14.72
C VAL A 184 0.93 -2.26 -16.24
N ASN A 185 1.80 -1.45 -16.85
CA ASN A 185 1.93 -1.40 -18.30
C ASN A 185 2.33 -2.75 -18.89
N ARG A 186 3.29 -3.44 -18.27
CA ARG A 186 3.76 -4.75 -18.73
C ARG A 186 2.70 -5.84 -18.61
N LEU A 187 1.85 -5.80 -17.58
CA LEU A 187 0.83 -6.82 -17.33
C LEU A 187 -0.50 -6.56 -18.01
N HIS A 188 -0.87 -5.28 -18.16
CA HIS A 188 -2.23 -4.86 -18.48
C HIS A 188 -2.28 -3.76 -19.53
N GLY A 189 -1.14 -3.25 -19.99
CA GLY A 189 -1.06 -2.03 -20.79
C GLY A 189 -1.36 -0.78 -19.98
N THR A 190 -1.59 0.32 -20.69
CA THR A 190 -1.72 1.66 -20.11
C THR A 190 -2.92 1.76 -19.16
N PRO A 191 -2.73 2.20 -17.90
CA PRO A 191 -3.84 2.36 -16.96
C PRO A 191 -4.74 3.54 -17.33
N ALA A 192 -6.05 3.40 -17.08
CA ALA A 192 -7.05 4.45 -17.35
C ALA A 192 -7.04 5.63 -16.36
N LEU A 193 -6.38 5.47 -15.20
CA LEU A 193 -6.24 6.45 -14.13
C LEU A 193 -5.03 6.07 -13.27
N PHE A 194 -4.16 7.04 -12.96
CA PHE A 194 -3.00 6.83 -12.10
C PHE A 194 -2.90 7.94 -11.04
N VAL A 195 -2.89 7.57 -9.77
CA VAL A 195 -2.83 8.52 -8.66
C VAL A 195 -1.68 8.15 -7.74
N SER A 196 -0.77 9.08 -7.53
CA SER A 196 0.36 8.98 -6.60
C SER A 196 0.11 9.91 -5.41
N ILE A 197 0.10 9.35 -4.20
CA ILE A 197 -0.08 10.12 -2.95
C ILE A 197 1.24 10.15 -2.20
N GLY A 198 1.69 11.35 -1.81
CA GLY A 198 2.91 11.57 -1.05
C GLY A 198 2.64 12.03 0.39
N THR A 199 3.69 12.03 1.21
CA THR A 199 3.63 12.33 2.65
C THR A 199 4.31 13.67 3.00
N GLY A 200 4.35 14.60 2.06
CA GLY A 200 4.98 15.91 2.21
C GLY A 200 6.03 16.19 1.14
N LEU A 201 6.09 17.44 0.69
CA LEU A 201 7.11 17.97 -0.20
C LEU A 201 8.03 18.93 0.53
N LYS A 202 9.33 18.75 0.35
CA LYS A 202 10.30 19.80 0.63
C LYS A 202 10.29 20.78 -0.54
N ASP A 203 9.79 21.99 -0.30
CA ASP A 203 9.89 23.06 -1.28
C ASP A 203 11.38 23.42 -1.47
N ARG A 204 11.87 23.28 -2.70
CA ARG A 204 13.27 23.57 -3.07
C ARG A 204 13.50 25.06 -3.37
N ASN A 205 12.43 25.82 -3.60
CA ASN A 205 12.48 27.21 -4.03
C ASN A 205 12.19 28.22 -2.91
N ARG A 206 11.69 27.77 -1.75
CA ARG A 206 11.68 28.59 -0.53
C ARG A 206 13.10 28.71 0.00
N GLU A 207 13.65 29.93 0.00
CA GLU A 207 14.77 30.28 0.89
C GLU A 207 14.40 29.87 2.33
N PRO A 208 15.37 29.52 3.20
CA PRO A 208 15.09 29.18 4.58
C PRO A 208 14.51 30.40 5.32
N GLY A 209 13.21 30.62 5.14
CA GLY A 209 12.42 31.57 5.90
C GLY A 209 12.45 31.16 7.36
N THR A 210 12.37 32.16 8.22
CA THR A 210 12.26 31.94 9.66
C THR A 210 11.13 30.95 9.93
N PRO A 211 11.42 29.81 10.61
CA PRO A 211 10.38 28.82 10.88
C PRO A 211 9.23 29.51 11.62
N SER A 212 7.99 29.18 11.23
CA SER A 212 6.77 29.58 11.94
C SER A 212 6.95 29.40 13.46
N ARG A 213 6.34 30.28 14.27
CA ARG A 213 6.42 30.20 15.74
C ARG A 213 6.08 28.78 16.26
N SER A 214 5.09 28.09 15.66
CA SER A 214 4.78 26.70 16.04
C SER A 214 5.95 25.74 15.78
N ILE A 215 6.71 25.92 14.69
CA ILE A 215 7.87 25.09 14.36
C ILE A 215 9.03 25.36 15.32
N ARG A 216 9.20 26.59 15.81
CA ARG A 216 10.23 26.90 16.82
C ARG A 216 9.95 26.20 18.14
N ASP A 217 8.69 26.17 18.56
CA ASP A 217 8.26 25.49 19.78
C ASP A 217 8.34 23.96 19.62
N LEU A 218 8.01 23.42 18.43
CA LEU A 218 8.18 22.00 18.11
C LEU A 218 9.66 21.59 18.01
N ARG A 219 10.57 22.46 17.56
CA ARG A 219 12.02 22.19 17.44
C ARG A 219 12.77 22.29 18.76
N ARG A 220 12.39 23.21 19.66
CA ARG A 220 13.04 23.37 20.97
C ARG A 220 12.93 22.14 21.88
N ALA A 221 11.96 21.26 21.63
CA ALA A 221 11.79 20.01 22.37
C ALA A 221 12.62 18.83 21.80
N ALA A 222 13.22 18.95 20.61
CA ALA A 222 13.84 17.84 19.88
C ALA A 222 15.37 17.86 19.85
N THR A 223 16.02 18.88 20.43
CA THR A 223 17.48 19.04 20.36
C THR A 223 18.15 18.91 21.72
N THR A 224 18.30 17.67 22.18
CA THR A 224 19.47 17.30 22.99
C THR A 224 19.77 15.85 22.68
N ASP A 225 20.95 15.67 22.08
CA ASP A 225 21.74 14.44 21.93
C ASP A 225 21.98 14.10 20.48
N ASP A 226 23.06 14.66 19.94
CA ASP A 226 23.72 14.00 18.83
C ASP A 226 25.24 14.26 18.84
N VAL A 227 25.95 13.36 18.18
CA VAL A 227 27.39 13.31 17.90
C VAL A 227 28.28 12.62 18.96
N ARG A 228 28.66 11.35 18.69
CA ARG A 228 30.05 10.94 18.31
C ARG A 228 30.29 9.40 18.27
N ARG A 229 30.77 8.93 17.10
CA ARG A 229 31.87 7.93 16.80
C ARG A 229 31.84 6.49 17.41
N LYS A 230 32.47 5.44 16.84
CA LYS A 230 33.07 5.05 15.53
C LYS A 230 33.34 3.50 15.58
N GLN A 231 33.70 2.94 14.41
CA GLN A 231 34.45 1.69 14.14
C GLN A 231 33.75 0.34 13.91
N GLY A 232 32.57 0.04 14.47
CA GLY A 232 31.69 -1.06 13.96
C GLY A 232 30.62 -0.59 12.96
N LEU A 233 30.54 0.74 12.80
CA LEU A 233 29.39 1.49 12.33
C LEU A 233 29.51 1.98 10.88
N LYS A 234 30.62 1.68 10.18
CA LYS A 234 30.90 2.26 8.85
C LYS A 234 29.84 1.86 7.82
N LYS A 235 29.50 0.56 7.75
CA LYS A 235 28.45 0.06 6.85
C LYS A 235 27.07 0.63 7.20
N TYR A 236 26.72 0.76 8.49
CA TYR A 236 25.44 1.35 8.90
C TYR A 236 25.37 2.86 8.65
N LEU A 237 26.48 3.58 8.81
CA LEU A 237 26.58 5.02 8.50
C LEU A 237 26.55 5.27 6.98
N GLU A 238 27.19 4.41 6.18
CA GLU A 238 27.08 4.45 4.71
C GLU A 238 25.64 4.15 4.27
N ILE A 239 25.04 3.08 4.79
CA ILE A 239 23.61 2.76 4.61
C ILE A 239 22.75 3.96 5.01
N PHE A 240 23.02 4.61 6.14
CA PHE A 240 22.27 5.75 6.65
C PHE A 240 22.49 7.04 5.84
N GLY A 241 23.70 7.27 5.35
CA GLY A 241 24.01 8.39 4.47
C GLY A 241 23.31 8.25 3.12
N GLU A 242 23.30 7.04 2.55
CA GLU A 242 22.50 6.73 1.37
C GLU A 242 21.00 6.80 1.67
N TYR A 243 20.56 6.26 2.82
CA TYR A 243 19.17 6.34 3.27
C TYR A 243 18.64 7.77 3.25
N LYS A 244 19.36 8.70 3.90
CA LYS A 244 18.99 10.11 3.96
C LYS A 244 18.91 10.75 2.57
N LYS A 245 19.73 10.32 1.61
CA LYS A 245 19.65 10.81 0.22
C LYS A 245 18.39 10.29 -0.48
N PHE A 246 18.07 9.02 -0.32
CA PHE A 246 16.96 8.36 -1.04
C PHE A 246 15.57 8.68 -0.46
N ILE A 247 15.41 8.84 0.86
CA ILE A 247 14.12 9.23 1.45
C ILE A 247 13.73 10.65 1.01
N VAL A 248 14.72 11.52 0.77
CA VAL A 248 14.43 12.93 0.47
C VAL A 248 14.08 13.14 -1.02
N ASP A 249 14.47 12.23 -1.91
CA ASP A 249 14.22 12.36 -3.35
C ASP A 249 12.98 11.60 -3.83
N CYS A 250 11.80 12.16 -3.56
CA CYS A 250 10.52 11.63 -4.08
C CYS A 250 10.15 12.17 -5.47
N GLU A 251 10.82 13.22 -5.93
CA GLU A 251 10.38 14.02 -7.07
C GLU A 251 11.35 13.98 -8.27
N GLY A 252 12.58 13.49 -8.09
CA GLY A 252 13.58 13.31 -9.14
C GLY A 252 13.25 12.21 -10.16
N ASN A 253 14.27 11.79 -10.92
CA ASN A 253 14.11 10.84 -12.04
C ASN A 253 13.68 9.44 -11.60
N ASN A 254 13.96 9.04 -10.36
CA ASN A 254 13.46 7.79 -9.78
C ASN A 254 12.12 7.96 -9.04
N GLY A 255 11.61 9.20 -8.99
CA GLY A 255 10.36 9.59 -8.33
C GLY A 255 9.38 10.19 -9.33
N THR A 256 8.84 11.37 -9.02
CA THR A 256 7.76 12.00 -9.80
C THR A 256 8.10 12.26 -11.25
N ASN A 257 9.28 12.78 -11.55
CA ASN A 257 9.66 13.04 -12.94
C ASN A 257 9.78 11.75 -13.74
N GLY A 258 10.31 10.69 -13.11
CA GLY A 258 10.44 9.37 -13.72
C GLY A 258 9.09 8.78 -14.11
N TRP A 259 8.18 8.64 -13.16
CA TRP A 259 6.90 7.98 -13.44
C TRP A 259 6.02 8.81 -14.37
N ARG A 260 6.07 10.15 -14.32
CA ARG A 260 5.38 11.00 -15.30
C ARG A 260 5.93 10.81 -16.71
N SER A 261 7.25 10.70 -16.84
CA SER A 261 7.88 10.42 -18.13
C SER A 261 7.47 9.05 -18.65
N GLU A 262 7.47 8.04 -17.78
CA GLU A 262 7.04 6.69 -18.12
C GLU A 262 5.56 6.67 -18.55
N CYS A 263 4.67 7.37 -17.83
CA CYS A 263 3.29 7.52 -18.23
C CYS A 263 3.16 8.10 -19.65
N ARG A 264 3.90 9.16 -19.98
CA ARG A 264 3.91 9.73 -21.34
C ARG A 264 4.41 8.72 -22.38
N ASN A 265 5.45 7.96 -22.06
CA ASN A 265 6.00 6.93 -22.95
C ASN A 265 4.98 5.83 -23.26
N VAL A 266 4.13 5.47 -22.29
CA VAL A 266 3.04 4.49 -22.49
C VAL A 266 1.75 5.12 -23.01
N GLY A 267 1.80 6.35 -23.54
CA GLY A 267 0.66 7.04 -24.14
C GLY A 267 -0.36 7.59 -23.14
N MET A 268 -0.08 7.55 -21.84
CA MET A 268 -0.91 8.21 -20.83
C MET A 268 -0.50 9.68 -20.76
N THR A 269 -1.32 10.57 -21.30
CA THR A 269 -1.11 12.04 -21.25
C THR A 269 -2.08 12.73 -20.30
N GLU A 270 -3.21 12.11 -20.02
CA GLU A 270 -4.26 12.60 -19.12
C GLU A 270 -4.47 11.65 -17.93
N HIS A 271 -5.30 12.08 -16.98
CA HIS A 271 -5.73 11.28 -15.81
C HIS A 271 -4.58 10.75 -14.94
N MET A 272 -3.47 11.50 -14.87
CA MET A 272 -2.38 11.24 -13.94
C MET A 272 -2.26 12.35 -12.90
N TYR A 273 -2.24 11.99 -11.63
CA TYR A 273 -2.29 12.97 -10.54
C TYR A 273 -1.25 12.65 -9.46
N ARG A 274 -0.52 13.69 -9.03
CA ARG A 274 0.36 13.65 -7.85
C ARG A 274 -0.28 14.51 -6.77
N LEU A 275 -0.76 13.89 -5.70
CA LEU A 275 -1.25 14.57 -4.52
C LEU A 275 -0.13 14.50 -3.47
N ASN A 276 0.49 15.63 -3.16
CA ASN A 276 1.55 15.68 -2.17
C ASN A 276 1.53 17.03 -1.48
N VAL A 277 1.41 17.01 -0.16
CA VAL A 277 1.20 18.22 0.65
C VAL A 277 2.45 19.10 0.56
N GLU A 278 2.27 20.31 0.07
CA GLU A 278 3.28 21.36 0.03
C GLU A 278 3.34 22.08 1.40
N GLY A 279 4.45 22.78 1.69
CA GLY A 279 4.61 23.49 2.97
C GLY A 279 5.36 22.70 4.05
N ASP A 280 4.90 22.76 5.30
CA ASP A 280 5.73 22.37 6.45
C ASP A 280 5.59 20.91 6.86
N LEU A 281 4.72 20.12 6.21
CA LEU A 281 4.53 18.70 6.55
C LEU A 281 5.85 17.91 6.48
N HIS A 282 6.72 18.21 5.50
CA HIS A 282 8.02 17.55 5.34
C HIS A 282 9.00 17.78 6.49
N THR A 283 8.72 18.76 7.37
CA THR A 283 9.60 19.11 8.49
C THR A 283 9.45 18.18 9.68
N ILE A 284 8.37 17.41 9.74
CA ILE A 284 8.12 16.45 10.82
C ILE A 284 9.04 15.23 10.65
N PRO A 285 9.83 14.86 11.67
CA PRO A 285 10.57 13.61 11.67
C PRO A 285 9.65 12.39 11.51
N LEU A 286 10.16 11.34 10.85
CA LEU A 286 9.42 10.09 10.62
C LEU A 286 8.82 9.49 11.91
N ASP A 287 9.52 9.66 13.02
CA ASP A 287 9.21 9.06 14.31
C ASP A 287 8.66 10.06 15.33
N ASP A 288 8.28 11.26 14.88
CA ASP A 288 7.62 12.23 15.74
C ASP A 288 6.28 11.68 16.25
N TRP A 289 6.11 11.66 17.56
CA TRP A 289 4.87 11.20 18.18
C TRP A 289 4.67 11.90 19.53
N ARG A 290 3.99 13.04 19.49
CA ARG A 290 3.83 13.94 20.63
C ARG A 290 2.37 14.22 20.92
N PRO A 291 1.94 14.23 22.20
CA PRO A 291 2.65 13.64 23.35
C PRO A 291 2.88 12.14 23.16
N SER A 292 3.90 11.54 23.80
CA SER A 292 4.32 10.17 23.52
C SER A 292 3.23 9.11 23.73
N ASN A 293 2.28 9.35 24.62
CA ASN A 293 1.19 8.43 24.90
C ASN A 293 0.02 8.50 23.89
N THR A 294 -0.16 9.62 23.19
CA THR A 294 -1.36 9.89 22.37
C THR A 294 -1.07 10.28 20.93
N GLY A 295 0.09 10.86 20.66
CA GLY A 295 0.48 11.43 19.36
C GLY A 295 -0.36 12.62 18.91
N GLU A 296 -1.16 13.19 19.81
CA GLU A 296 -2.22 14.12 19.43
C GLU A 296 -1.70 15.41 18.77
N ASP A 297 -0.61 15.99 19.26
CA ASP A 297 -0.02 17.20 18.68
C ASP A 297 0.58 16.93 17.30
N THR A 298 1.28 15.80 17.14
CA THR A 298 1.81 15.38 15.83
C THR A 298 0.66 15.17 14.84
N LEU A 299 -0.38 14.43 15.22
CA LEU A 299 -1.53 14.17 14.36
C LEU A 299 -2.31 15.44 14.03
N ARG A 300 -2.48 16.34 15.01
CA ARG A 300 -3.14 17.65 14.82
C ARG A 300 -2.39 18.49 13.81
N PHE A 301 -1.05 18.54 13.90
CA PHE A 301 -0.23 19.26 12.93
C PHE A 301 -0.32 18.64 11.53
N ILE A 302 -0.20 17.31 11.39
CA ILE A 302 -0.35 16.62 10.10
C ILE A 302 -1.72 16.93 9.48
N LYS A 303 -2.78 16.86 10.29
CA LYS A 303 -4.16 17.14 9.87
C LYS A 303 -4.30 18.59 9.39
N GLN A 304 -3.80 19.56 10.15
CA GLN A 304 -3.88 20.97 9.78
C GLN A 304 -3.16 21.27 8.45
N GLN A 305 -1.95 20.72 8.25
CA GLN A 305 -1.22 20.90 6.98
C GLN A 305 -1.97 20.25 5.81
N THR A 306 -2.55 19.06 6.05
CA THR A 306 -3.32 18.34 5.02
C THR A 306 -4.62 19.08 4.67
N GLU A 307 -5.35 19.59 5.66
CA GLU A 307 -6.58 20.37 5.45
C GLU A 307 -6.31 21.66 4.68
N ALA A 308 -5.21 22.36 5.00
CA ALA A 308 -4.80 23.54 4.24
C ALA A 308 -4.53 23.20 2.76
N TYR A 309 -3.81 22.10 2.50
CA TYR A 309 -3.57 21.61 1.14
C TYR A 309 -4.85 21.21 0.41
N LEU A 310 -5.78 20.53 1.10
CA LEU A 310 -7.06 20.12 0.52
C LEU A 310 -7.98 21.30 0.17
N ASN A 311 -7.79 22.45 0.83
CA ASN A 311 -8.54 23.68 0.51
C ASN A 311 -7.98 24.45 -0.70
N GLU A 312 -6.83 24.05 -1.25
CA GLU A 312 -6.32 24.64 -2.48
C GLU A 312 -7.24 24.31 -3.66
N LYS A 313 -7.69 25.34 -4.40
CA LYS A 313 -8.60 25.18 -5.55
C LYS A 313 -8.12 24.12 -6.54
N ARG A 314 -6.82 24.12 -6.86
CA ARG A 314 -6.20 23.13 -7.76
C ARG A 314 -6.34 21.70 -7.24
N VAL A 315 -6.19 21.50 -5.93
CA VAL A 315 -6.26 20.18 -5.28
C VAL A 315 -7.70 19.67 -5.26
N VAL A 316 -8.66 20.54 -4.93
CA VAL A 316 -10.09 20.25 -5.03
C VAL A 316 -10.44 19.80 -6.46
N GLU A 317 -10.02 20.54 -7.48
CA GLU A 317 -10.24 20.18 -8.88
C GLU A 317 -9.60 18.84 -9.27
N TYR A 318 -8.42 18.52 -8.74
CA TYR A 318 -7.78 17.23 -8.98
C TYR A 318 -8.55 16.09 -8.35
N ILE A 319 -8.98 16.25 -7.09
CA ILE A 319 -9.76 15.23 -6.37
C ILE A 319 -11.10 14.98 -7.08
N ASP A 320 -11.79 16.03 -7.51
CA ASP A 320 -13.03 15.92 -8.28
C ASP A 320 -12.82 15.16 -9.59
N LYS A 321 -11.77 15.48 -10.35
CA LYS A 321 -11.44 14.78 -11.61
C LYS A 321 -11.11 13.31 -11.36
N ILE A 322 -10.33 13.00 -10.31
CA ILE A 322 -10.01 11.63 -9.90
C ILE A 322 -11.29 10.87 -9.55
N ALA A 323 -12.15 11.46 -8.71
CA ALA A 323 -13.38 10.83 -8.24
C ALA A 323 -14.34 10.53 -9.40
N ARG A 324 -14.60 11.51 -10.28
CA ARG A 324 -15.43 11.33 -11.47
C ARG A 324 -14.89 10.21 -12.35
N ARG A 325 -13.58 10.25 -12.68
CA ARG A 325 -12.95 9.24 -13.52
C ARG A 325 -13.02 7.84 -12.89
N ALA A 326 -12.81 7.72 -11.59
CA ALA A 326 -12.92 6.45 -10.88
C ALA A 326 -14.36 5.88 -10.90
N VAL A 327 -15.36 6.74 -10.73
CA VAL A 327 -16.78 6.36 -10.83
C VAL A 327 -17.13 5.92 -12.26
N ASP A 328 -16.67 6.66 -13.27
CA ASP A 328 -16.92 6.32 -14.68
C ASP A 328 -16.31 4.97 -15.04
N ILE A 329 -15.05 4.71 -14.63
CA ILE A 329 -14.40 3.41 -14.80
C ILE A 329 -15.22 2.30 -14.12
N ARG A 330 -15.72 2.54 -12.90
CA ARG A 330 -16.55 1.57 -12.17
C ARG A 330 -17.87 1.30 -12.89
N ARG A 331 -18.54 2.32 -13.42
CA ARG A 331 -19.78 2.19 -14.20
C ARG A 331 -19.56 1.43 -15.51
N GLN A 332 -18.50 1.73 -16.24
CA GLN A 332 -18.12 1.02 -17.46
C GLN A 332 -17.85 -0.47 -17.17
N ARG A 333 -17.14 -0.77 -16.07
CA ARG A 333 -16.92 -2.15 -15.61
C ARG A 333 -18.23 -2.84 -15.23
N ALA A 334 -19.13 -2.15 -14.54
CA ALA A 334 -20.43 -2.71 -14.15
C ALA A 334 -21.32 -3.10 -15.34
N ALA A 335 -21.14 -2.45 -16.50
CA ALA A 335 -21.85 -2.79 -17.73
C ALA A 335 -21.32 -4.08 -18.41
N THR A 336 -20.20 -4.64 -17.93
CA THR A 336 -19.62 -5.88 -18.48
C THR A 336 -19.83 -7.04 -17.51
N GLU A 337 -20.19 -8.21 -18.04
CA GLU A 337 -20.45 -9.42 -17.22
C GLU A 337 -19.24 -9.86 -16.40
N GLN A 338 -18.05 -9.60 -16.92
CA GLN A 338 -16.79 -9.96 -16.29
C GLN A 338 -16.58 -9.21 -14.95
N TRP A 339 -16.97 -7.93 -14.90
CA TRP A 339 -16.62 -7.05 -13.79
C TRP A 339 -17.81 -6.59 -12.95
N GLU A 340 -19.02 -6.90 -13.38
CA GLU A 340 -20.25 -6.54 -12.69
C GLU A 340 -20.24 -6.93 -11.21
N ARG A 341 -19.92 -8.19 -10.88
CA ARG A 341 -19.80 -8.64 -9.49
C ARG A 341 -18.87 -7.72 -8.68
N PHE A 342 -17.69 -7.39 -9.22
CA PHE A 342 -16.71 -6.55 -8.54
C PHE A 342 -17.13 -5.06 -8.45
N ALA A 343 -17.87 -4.59 -9.45
CA ALA A 343 -18.29 -3.20 -9.59
C ALA A 343 -19.59 -2.86 -8.85
N VAL A 344 -20.44 -3.83 -8.53
CA VAL A 344 -21.72 -3.59 -7.84
C VAL A 344 -22.00 -4.56 -6.69
N ASP A 345 -21.05 -5.45 -6.35
CA ASP A 345 -21.20 -6.48 -5.29
C ASP A 345 -22.48 -7.33 -5.47
N VAL A 346 -22.80 -7.63 -6.73
CA VAL A 346 -24.00 -8.39 -7.12
C VAL A 346 -23.69 -9.88 -7.12
N THR A 347 -24.59 -10.66 -6.54
CA THR A 347 -24.68 -12.11 -6.72
C THR A 347 -25.95 -12.46 -7.48
N TYR A 348 -25.96 -13.64 -8.07
CA TYR A 348 -27.06 -14.10 -8.91
C TYR A 348 -27.76 -15.28 -8.24
N ARG A 349 -29.09 -15.30 -8.23
CA ARG A 349 -29.86 -16.43 -7.69
C ARG A 349 -30.82 -16.95 -8.74
N CYS A 350 -30.83 -18.27 -8.93
CA CYS A 350 -31.88 -18.89 -9.72
C CYS A 350 -33.20 -18.87 -8.92
N SER A 351 -34.28 -18.40 -9.53
CA SER A 351 -35.61 -18.34 -8.90
C SER A 351 -36.28 -19.71 -8.77
N LYS A 352 -35.88 -20.70 -9.59
CA LYS A 352 -36.49 -22.03 -9.65
C LYS A 352 -35.69 -23.12 -8.96
N CYS A 353 -34.37 -22.93 -8.79
CA CYS A 353 -33.52 -23.85 -8.05
C CYS A 353 -33.35 -23.35 -6.61
N THR A 354 -33.63 -24.22 -5.64
CA THR A 354 -33.48 -23.90 -4.22
C THR A 354 -32.02 -23.58 -3.88
N ASN A 355 -31.78 -22.34 -3.43
CA ASN A 355 -30.54 -21.83 -2.84
C ASN A 355 -29.25 -21.86 -3.67
N LYS A 356 -29.29 -22.10 -4.99
CA LYS A 356 -28.09 -21.95 -5.82
C LYS A 356 -27.77 -20.48 -6.08
N LYS A 357 -26.62 -20.05 -5.58
CA LYS A 357 -26.03 -18.73 -5.83
C LYS A 357 -24.94 -18.84 -6.90
N TYR A 358 -24.91 -17.87 -7.79
CA TYR A 358 -23.93 -17.77 -8.86
C TYR A 358 -23.17 -16.46 -8.71
N ASP A 359 -21.88 -16.58 -8.95
CA ASP A 359 -20.91 -15.51 -8.76
C ASP A 359 -20.84 -14.55 -9.95
N THR A 360 -21.28 -14.99 -11.13
CA THR A 360 -21.24 -14.21 -12.36
C THR A 360 -22.51 -14.40 -13.17
N ARG A 361 -22.85 -13.39 -13.97
CA ARG A 361 -23.98 -13.44 -14.91
C ARG A 361 -23.86 -14.63 -15.87
N ALA A 362 -22.66 -14.85 -16.40
CA ALA A 362 -22.36 -15.95 -17.31
C ALA A 362 -22.61 -17.34 -16.68
N LYS A 363 -22.28 -17.54 -15.39
CA LYS A 363 -22.55 -18.80 -14.70
C LYS A 363 -24.04 -19.05 -14.51
N LEU A 364 -24.84 -18.01 -14.22
CA LEU A 364 -26.29 -18.13 -14.16
C LEU A 364 -26.88 -18.41 -15.56
N ARG A 365 -26.37 -17.73 -16.60
CA ARG A 365 -26.77 -17.98 -18.00
C ARG A 365 -26.51 -19.44 -18.38
N GLU A 366 -25.30 -19.93 -18.12
CA GLU A 366 -24.95 -21.32 -18.42
C GLU A 366 -25.81 -22.31 -17.65
N HIS A 367 -26.13 -22.03 -16.39
CA HIS A 367 -27.05 -22.84 -15.60
C HIS A 367 -28.46 -22.91 -16.20
N TRP A 368 -29.01 -21.81 -16.71
CA TRP A 368 -30.32 -21.80 -17.35
C TRP A 368 -30.32 -22.46 -18.73
N GLN A 369 -29.25 -22.31 -19.52
CA GLN A 369 -29.19 -22.84 -20.88
C GLN A 369 -28.76 -24.31 -20.96
N LYS A 370 -27.89 -24.76 -20.04
CA LYS A 370 -27.29 -26.11 -20.08
C LYS A 370 -27.57 -26.95 -18.84
N GLY A 371 -28.19 -26.37 -17.81
CA GLY A 371 -28.50 -27.08 -16.58
C GLY A 371 -29.62 -28.11 -16.80
N SER A 372 -29.43 -29.34 -16.30
CA SER A 372 -30.45 -30.39 -16.33
C SER A 372 -31.76 -29.96 -15.66
N GLU A 373 -31.65 -29.13 -14.61
CA GLU A 373 -32.75 -28.53 -13.84
C GLU A 373 -33.62 -27.56 -14.67
N HIS A 374 -33.13 -27.08 -15.83
CA HIS A 374 -33.82 -26.15 -16.73
C HIS A 374 -33.98 -26.70 -18.15
N SER A 375 -33.74 -28.00 -18.36
CA SER A 375 -33.75 -28.64 -19.70
C SER A 375 -35.08 -28.54 -20.46
N GLY A 376 -36.20 -28.29 -19.78
CA GLY A 376 -37.52 -28.06 -20.41
C GLY A 376 -37.81 -26.60 -20.76
N GLU A 377 -36.93 -25.67 -20.39
CA GLU A 377 -37.10 -24.23 -20.58
C GLU A 377 -36.07 -23.75 -21.60
N ASN A 378 -36.44 -23.76 -22.88
CA ASN A 378 -35.60 -23.22 -23.96
C ASN A 378 -35.53 -21.69 -23.88
N LEU A 379 -34.80 -21.15 -22.89
CA LEU A 379 -34.41 -19.75 -22.84
C LEU A 379 -33.28 -19.52 -23.85
N SER A 380 -33.67 -19.19 -25.09
CA SER A 380 -32.73 -18.81 -26.15
C SER A 380 -32.04 -17.48 -25.83
N ASP A 381 -30.83 -17.29 -26.36
CA ASP A 381 -30.13 -16.02 -26.28
C ASP A 381 -31.00 -14.91 -26.91
N GLY A 382 -31.28 -13.87 -26.12
CA GLY A 382 -32.20 -12.82 -26.53
C GLY A 382 -32.59 -11.89 -25.39
N LYS A 383 -33.47 -10.93 -25.70
CA LYS A 383 -33.88 -9.86 -24.77
C LYS A 383 -34.55 -10.39 -23.50
N GLU A 384 -35.32 -11.47 -23.62
CA GLU A 384 -36.02 -12.11 -22.49
C GLU A 384 -35.05 -12.74 -21.49
N LEU A 385 -34.03 -13.45 -21.97
CA LEU A 385 -32.96 -14.00 -21.14
C LEU A 385 -32.21 -12.89 -20.40
N GLU A 386 -31.88 -11.79 -21.09
CA GLU A 386 -31.20 -10.65 -20.46
C GLU A 386 -32.05 -9.96 -19.39
N MET A 387 -33.37 -9.84 -19.61
CA MET A 387 -34.31 -9.33 -18.62
C MET A 387 -34.41 -10.26 -17.40
N ALA A 388 -34.49 -11.58 -17.61
CA ALA A 388 -34.51 -12.56 -16.53
C ALA A 388 -33.21 -12.53 -15.71
N LEU A 389 -32.06 -12.47 -16.37
CA LEU A 389 -30.75 -12.36 -15.71
C LEU A 389 -30.64 -11.06 -14.89
N ASN A 390 -31.22 -9.95 -15.38
CA ASN A 390 -31.28 -8.68 -14.63
C ASN A 390 -32.16 -8.78 -13.39
N ALA A 391 -33.31 -9.45 -13.48
CA ALA A 391 -34.21 -9.67 -12.34
C ALA A 391 -33.61 -10.61 -11.28
N ALA A 392 -32.69 -11.50 -11.68
CA ALA A 392 -32.01 -12.44 -10.80
C ALA A 392 -30.84 -11.81 -9.99
N ARG A 393 -30.55 -10.52 -10.19
CA ARG A 393 -29.51 -9.79 -9.45
C ARG A 393 -29.91 -9.60 -8.00
N THR A 394 -29.02 -9.97 -7.08
CA THR A 394 -29.13 -9.70 -5.64
C THR A 394 -27.91 -8.89 -5.20
N ILE A 395 -28.13 -7.66 -4.72
CA ILE A 395 -27.07 -6.81 -4.14
C ILE A 395 -26.85 -7.26 -2.69
N LEU A 396 -25.59 -7.45 -2.29
CA LEU A 396 -25.20 -7.84 -0.93
C LEU A 396 -25.11 -6.67 0.05
#